data_AF-A0A7S0TFF1-F1
#
_entry.id   AF-A0A7S0TFF1-F1
#
_cell.length_a   1.000
_cell.length_b   1.000
_cell.length_c   1.000
_cell.angle_alpha   90.00
_cell.angle_beta   90.00
_cell.angle_gamma   90.00
#
_symmetry.space_group_name_H-M   'P 1'
#
loop_
_entity.id
_entity.type
_entity.pdbx_description
1 polymer ?
#
loop_
_entity_poly.entity_id
_entity_poly.type
_entity_poly.pdbx_seq_one_letter_code
_entity_poly.pdbx_strand_id
1 'polypeptide(L)'
;MSDTDDTQFRIRVYLPTGYTCTLNLFGKATFAELREQCWQKKSKDFGCQKAEARFRLYTTGLYFSDTQSISYLVSIYPAFEGLGTVDRYSLLLESPPEKGDRIMREKMKVDGKKPIFWQGHLLKCSKATGRGFWKKQYMIFQNQTLMIYQKQEEFTKGKKASKYIAMGAIIPQLDHHACQTASKKFVLAFDIPAGQGTKTGICVIAAESEAVFRSFVGIITKFIFFKKCAMVLNILPSLYRESFAKKEGLFRIAGDASRINEYQQHINRGVIPDFDALIRDDSVHIFTGL
;
A
#
# COMPACT_ATOMS: atom_id res chain seq x y z
N MET A 1 -10.93 -4.82 -31.66
CA MET A 1 -9.70 -5.27 -30.97
C MET A 1 -8.81 -4.04 -30.86
N SER A 2 -8.38 -3.67 -29.66
CA SER A 2 -7.58 -2.44 -29.48
C SER A 2 -6.16 -2.65 -29.98
N ASP A 3 -5.64 -1.68 -30.74
CA ASP A 3 -4.25 -1.59 -31.26
C ASP A 3 -3.17 -1.85 -30.18
N THR A 4 -3.54 -1.68 -28.91
CA THR A 4 -2.72 -1.93 -27.73
C THR A 4 -2.32 -3.39 -27.54
N ASP A 5 -3.13 -4.36 -27.96
CA ASP A 5 -2.87 -5.79 -27.68
C ASP A 5 -1.70 -6.35 -28.50
N ASP A 6 -1.48 -5.81 -29.70
CA ASP A 6 -0.38 -6.20 -30.60
C ASP A 6 0.84 -5.26 -30.50
N THR A 7 0.80 -4.27 -29.60
CA THR A 7 1.93 -3.41 -29.28
C THR A 7 2.83 -4.07 -28.23
N GLN A 8 4.16 -3.94 -28.38
CA GLN A 8 5.11 -4.37 -27.36
C GLN A 8 5.37 -3.28 -26.31
N PHE A 9 5.35 -3.68 -25.04
CA PHE A 9 5.64 -2.84 -23.90
C PHE A 9 6.86 -3.37 -23.15
N ARG A 10 7.71 -2.44 -22.71
CA ARG A 10 8.84 -2.73 -21.82
C ARG A 10 8.36 -2.70 -20.38
N ILE A 11 8.34 -3.87 -19.74
CA ILE A 11 7.89 -4.07 -18.36
C ILE A 11 9.11 -4.30 -17.47
N ARG A 12 9.24 -3.51 -16.40
CA ARG A 12 10.29 -3.69 -15.39
C ARG A 12 9.69 -4.34 -14.14
N VAL A 13 10.25 -5.46 -13.73
CA VAL A 13 9.86 -6.21 -12.53
C VAL A 13 10.99 -6.12 -11.50
N TYR A 14 10.66 -5.63 -10.31
CA TYR A 14 11.51 -5.66 -9.13
C TYR A 14 11.25 -6.95 -8.37
N LEU A 15 12.29 -7.74 -8.14
CA LEU A 15 12.21 -9.04 -7.49
C LEU A 15 12.39 -8.91 -5.96
N PRO A 16 11.89 -9.88 -5.18
CA PRO A 16 12.07 -9.91 -3.73
C PRO A 16 13.51 -9.79 -3.28
N THR A 17 14.49 -10.23 -4.07
CA THR A 17 15.92 -10.11 -3.76
C THR A 17 16.49 -8.70 -3.96
N GLY A 18 15.80 -7.82 -4.69
CA GLY A 18 16.24 -6.47 -5.03
C GLY A 18 16.83 -6.36 -6.44
N TYR A 19 16.98 -7.49 -7.14
CA TYR A 19 17.29 -7.49 -8.57
C TYR A 19 16.09 -7.05 -9.40
N THR A 20 16.37 -6.57 -10.59
CA THR A 20 15.34 -6.23 -11.58
C THR A 20 15.40 -7.18 -12.77
N CYS A 21 14.23 -7.56 -13.26
CA CYS A 21 14.04 -8.22 -14.55
C CYS A 21 13.32 -7.25 -15.49
N THR A 22 13.81 -7.07 -16.72
CA THR A 22 13.12 -6.28 -17.74
C THR A 22 12.71 -7.20 -18.88
N LEU A 23 11.45 -7.13 -19.27
CA LEU A 23 10.85 -7.99 -20.29
C LEU A 23 10.10 -7.12 -21.29
N ASN A 24 10.17 -7.49 -22.57
CA ASN A 24 9.33 -6.89 -23.61
C ASN A 24 8.18 -7.86 -23.88
N LEU A 25 6.96 -7.42 -23.63
CA LEU A 25 5.75 -8.23 -23.75
C LEU A 25 4.74 -7.52 -24.63
N PHE A 26 4.01 -8.27 -25.45
CA PHE A 26 2.85 -7.75 -26.16
C PHE A 26 1.72 -7.42 -25.19
N GLY A 27 0.86 -6.44 -25.53
CA GLY A 27 -0.29 -6.07 -24.71
C GLY A 27 -1.20 -7.26 -24.36
N LYS A 28 -1.41 -8.19 -25.30
CA LYS A 28 -2.21 -9.41 -25.07
C LYS A 28 -1.59 -10.42 -24.11
N ALA A 29 -0.28 -10.30 -23.83
CA ALA A 29 0.39 -11.23 -22.93
C ALA A 29 -0.20 -11.14 -21.52
N THR A 30 -0.27 -12.26 -20.81
CA THR A 30 -0.89 -12.32 -19.48
C THR A 30 0.13 -12.14 -18.36
N PHE A 31 -0.34 -11.80 -17.15
CA PHE A 31 0.51 -11.80 -15.97
C PHE A 31 1.01 -13.22 -15.60
N ALA A 32 0.29 -14.28 -15.98
CA ALA A 32 0.77 -15.65 -15.90
C ALA A 32 2.02 -15.88 -16.77
N GLU A 33 1.99 -15.42 -18.02
CA GLU A 33 3.11 -15.50 -18.96
C GLU A 33 4.30 -14.64 -18.48
N LEU A 34 4.02 -13.43 -17.97
CA LEU A 34 5.04 -12.60 -17.34
C LEU A 34 5.72 -13.34 -16.18
N ARG A 35 4.93 -14.02 -15.32
CA ARG A 35 5.46 -14.81 -14.20
C ARG A 35 6.35 -15.94 -14.70
N GLU A 36 5.89 -16.69 -15.70
CA GLU A 36 6.65 -17.78 -16.31
C GLU A 36 8.04 -17.29 -16.77
N GLN A 37 8.08 -16.20 -17.53
CA GLN A 37 9.33 -15.64 -18.03
C GLN A 37 10.26 -15.14 -16.92
N CYS A 38 9.70 -14.51 -15.88
CA CYS A 38 10.48 -14.13 -14.69
C CYS A 38 11.04 -15.36 -13.98
N TRP A 39 10.24 -16.41 -13.80
CA TRP A 39 10.65 -17.64 -13.13
C TRP A 39 11.76 -18.36 -13.88
N GLN A 40 11.63 -18.52 -15.19
CA GLN A 40 12.66 -19.17 -16.02
C GLN A 40 14.01 -18.45 -15.95
N LYS A 41 14.00 -17.11 -15.85
CA LYS A 41 15.23 -16.31 -15.77
C LYS A 41 15.82 -16.22 -14.36
N LYS A 42 14.97 -16.20 -13.32
CA LYS A 42 15.31 -15.77 -11.96
C LYS A 42 14.58 -16.58 -10.86
N SER A 43 14.34 -17.87 -11.06
CA SER A 43 13.58 -18.72 -10.10
C SER A 43 14.10 -18.65 -8.66
N LYS A 44 15.43 -18.60 -8.49
CA LYS A 44 16.08 -18.50 -7.16
C LYS A 44 15.77 -17.18 -6.43
N ASP A 45 15.28 -16.16 -7.13
CA ASP A 45 15.01 -14.83 -6.58
C ASP A 45 13.56 -14.64 -6.08
N PHE A 46 12.67 -15.63 -6.25
CA PHE A 46 11.24 -15.49 -5.92
C PHE A 46 10.92 -15.58 -4.42
N GLY A 47 11.77 -16.23 -3.61
CA GLY A 47 11.55 -16.37 -2.16
C GLY A 47 10.29 -17.13 -1.72
N CYS A 48 9.48 -17.64 -2.66
CA CYS A 48 8.25 -18.39 -2.45
C CYS A 48 8.00 -19.34 -3.64
N GLN A 49 6.94 -20.15 -3.59
CA GLN A 49 6.57 -20.95 -4.75
C GLN A 49 6.09 -20.05 -5.88
N LYS A 50 6.35 -20.47 -7.13
CA LYS A 50 5.98 -19.69 -8.33
C LYS A 50 4.53 -19.20 -8.29
N ALA A 51 3.58 -20.10 -8.08
CA ALA A 51 2.15 -19.78 -8.09
C ALA A 51 1.71 -18.82 -6.97
N GLU A 52 2.49 -18.70 -5.90
CA GLU A 52 2.20 -17.82 -4.76
C GLU A 52 2.65 -16.37 -5.01
N ALA A 53 3.58 -16.16 -5.94
CA ALA A 53 4.15 -14.85 -6.20
C ALA A 53 3.16 -13.94 -6.93
N ARG A 54 2.99 -12.72 -6.43
CA ARG A 54 2.00 -11.76 -6.94
C ARG A 54 2.68 -10.53 -7.50
N PHE A 55 2.17 -10.04 -8.62
CA PHE A 55 2.61 -8.76 -9.16
C PHE A 55 1.80 -7.62 -8.56
N ARG A 56 2.51 -6.61 -8.09
CA ARG A 56 1.96 -5.36 -7.59
C ARG A 56 2.48 -4.21 -8.43
N LEU A 57 1.69 -3.18 -8.70
CA LEU A 57 2.21 -1.92 -9.24
C LEU A 57 3.22 -1.35 -8.23
N TYR A 58 4.43 -1.00 -8.67
CA TYR A 58 5.55 -0.76 -7.77
C TYR A 58 5.28 0.33 -6.72
N THR A 59 4.59 1.39 -7.13
CA THR A 59 4.31 2.58 -6.32
C THR A 59 3.00 2.50 -5.55
N THR A 60 2.16 1.48 -5.76
CA THR A 60 0.81 1.44 -5.18
C THR A 60 0.46 0.08 -4.59
N GLY A 61 -0.75 -0.04 -4.03
CA GLY A 61 -1.30 -1.29 -3.51
C GLY A 61 -2.10 -2.11 -4.53
N LEU A 62 -1.91 -1.85 -5.83
CA LEU A 62 -2.68 -2.51 -6.90
C LEU A 62 -1.99 -3.81 -7.27
N TYR A 63 -2.68 -4.93 -7.14
CA TYR A 63 -2.20 -6.26 -7.49
C TYR A 63 -2.86 -6.73 -8.79
N PHE A 64 -2.14 -7.59 -9.51
CA PHE A 64 -2.58 -8.13 -10.78
C PHE A 64 -2.78 -9.64 -10.68
N SER A 65 -3.92 -10.09 -11.21
CA SER A 65 -4.23 -11.51 -11.37
C SER A 65 -3.58 -12.07 -12.64
N ASP A 66 -3.31 -13.36 -12.62
CA ASP A 66 -2.68 -14.12 -13.71
C ASP A 66 -3.38 -13.98 -15.05
N THR A 67 -4.71 -13.85 -15.00
CA THR A 67 -5.59 -13.76 -16.16
C THR A 67 -5.65 -12.37 -16.78
N GLN A 68 -5.17 -11.34 -16.09
CA GLN A 68 -5.12 -9.99 -16.66
C GLN A 68 -4.00 -9.89 -17.69
N SER A 69 -4.21 -9.04 -18.69
CA SER A 69 -3.25 -8.78 -19.75
C SER A 69 -2.32 -7.60 -19.39
N ILE A 70 -1.21 -7.47 -20.11
CA ILE A 70 -0.36 -6.28 -20.04
C ILE A 70 -1.10 -5.04 -20.55
N SER A 71 -2.00 -5.16 -21.53
CA SER A 71 -2.83 -4.06 -22.01
C SER A 71 -3.73 -3.49 -20.90
N TYR A 72 -4.20 -4.33 -19.96
CA TYR A 72 -4.89 -3.85 -18.76
C TYR A 72 -3.99 -2.95 -17.90
N LEU A 73 -2.76 -3.38 -17.58
CA LEU A 73 -1.77 -2.55 -16.88
C LEU A 73 -1.54 -1.22 -17.60
N VAL A 74 -1.34 -1.26 -18.92
CA VAL A 74 -1.10 -0.06 -19.74
C VAL A 74 -2.28 0.89 -19.68
N SER A 75 -3.51 0.39 -19.75
CA SER A 75 -4.73 1.22 -19.73
C SER A 75 -4.95 1.96 -18.41
N ILE A 76 -4.56 1.38 -17.27
CA ILE A 76 -4.79 1.96 -15.95
C ILE A 76 -3.58 2.73 -15.42
N TYR A 77 -2.37 2.49 -15.94
CA TYR A 77 -1.15 3.13 -15.48
C TYR A 77 -1.21 4.67 -15.44
N PRO A 78 -1.80 5.38 -16.43
CA PRO A 78 -1.94 6.83 -16.39
C PRO A 78 -2.66 7.34 -15.13
N ALA A 79 -3.61 6.57 -14.59
CA ALA A 79 -4.32 6.91 -13.37
C ALA A 79 -3.45 6.83 -12.10
N PHE A 80 -2.23 6.31 -12.21
CA PHE A 80 -1.24 6.21 -11.13
C PHE A 80 0.06 6.98 -11.45
N GLU A 81 0.11 7.68 -12.59
CA GLU A 81 1.22 8.56 -12.92
C GLU A 81 1.32 9.68 -11.88
N GLY A 82 2.50 9.81 -11.28
CA GLY A 82 2.83 10.88 -10.36
C GLY A 82 3.02 10.48 -8.90
N LEU A 83 2.85 9.21 -8.52
CA LEU A 83 3.40 8.75 -7.24
C LEU A 83 4.84 8.25 -7.43
N GLY A 84 5.82 9.05 -7.02
CA GLY A 84 7.24 8.72 -7.15
C GLY A 84 7.82 8.88 -8.56
N THR A 85 9.13 8.68 -8.69
CA THR A 85 9.88 8.70 -9.96
C THR A 85 10.35 7.29 -10.27
N VAL A 86 9.58 6.56 -11.09
CA VAL A 86 9.93 5.20 -11.51
C VAL A 86 9.67 5.03 -13.00
N ASP A 87 10.40 4.09 -13.60
CA ASP A 87 10.15 3.70 -14.98
C ASP A 87 8.68 3.33 -15.18
N ARG A 88 8.12 3.71 -16.33
CA ARG A 88 6.76 3.32 -16.71
C ARG A 88 6.59 1.80 -16.63
N TYR A 89 5.41 1.38 -16.19
CA TYR A 89 5.04 -0.04 -16.06
C TYR A 89 5.99 -0.84 -15.14
N SER A 90 6.48 -0.19 -14.07
CA SER A 90 7.25 -0.87 -13.02
C SER A 90 6.35 -1.67 -12.09
N LEU A 91 6.66 -2.96 -11.95
CA LEU A 91 5.98 -3.90 -11.08
C LEU A 91 6.92 -4.37 -9.97
N LEU A 92 6.38 -4.63 -8.79
CA LEU A 92 7.03 -5.35 -7.71
C LEU A 92 6.47 -6.78 -7.68
N LEU A 93 7.34 -7.78 -7.69
CA LEU A 93 6.97 -9.16 -7.40
C LEU A 93 7.07 -9.37 -5.89
N GLU A 94 5.94 -9.65 -5.24
CA GLU A 94 5.86 -9.88 -3.80
C GLU A 94 5.48 -11.33 -3.49
N SER A 95 6.11 -11.88 -2.46
CA SER A 95 5.69 -13.14 -1.84
C SER A 95 4.54 -12.91 -0.84
N PRO A 96 3.74 -13.93 -0.50
CA PRO A 96 2.69 -13.81 0.53
C PRO A 96 3.15 -13.20 1.88
N PRO A 97 4.32 -13.54 2.45
CA PRO A 97 4.77 -12.92 3.70
C PRO A 97 5.16 -11.43 3.57
N GLU A 98 5.51 -10.95 2.37
CA GLU A 98 5.89 -9.56 2.11
C GLU A 98 4.68 -8.64 1.90
N LYS A 99 3.50 -9.23 1.70
CA LYS A 99 2.26 -8.52 1.39
C LYS A 99 1.90 -7.48 2.45
N GLY A 100 1.47 -6.31 1.97
CA GLY A 100 1.02 -5.22 2.82
C GLY A 100 2.09 -4.74 3.81
N ASP A 101 3.37 -4.96 3.49
CA ASP A 101 4.54 -4.52 4.25
C ASP A 101 4.66 -5.10 5.66
N ARG A 102 4.13 -6.31 5.84
CA ARG A 102 4.20 -7.08 7.08
C ARG A 102 5.63 -7.20 7.61
N ILE A 103 6.57 -7.65 6.77
CA ILE A 103 7.99 -7.81 7.14
C ILE A 103 8.60 -6.49 7.63
N MET A 104 8.30 -5.37 6.96
CA MET A 104 8.84 -4.06 7.32
C MET A 104 8.38 -3.63 8.72
N ARG A 105 7.10 -3.89 9.07
CA ARG A 105 6.55 -3.60 10.39
C ARG A 105 7.07 -4.54 11.47
N GLU A 106 7.19 -5.83 11.17
CA GLU A 106 7.74 -6.84 12.10
C GLU A 106 9.23 -6.58 12.39
N LYS A 107 10.02 -6.26 11.36
CA LYS A 107 11.45 -5.97 11.51
C LYS A 107 11.73 -4.53 11.94
N MET A 108 10.74 -3.65 11.85
CA MET A 108 10.87 -2.21 12.00
C MET A 108 12.04 -1.64 11.20
N LYS A 109 12.19 -2.06 9.94
CA LYS A 109 13.28 -1.59 9.07
C LYS A 109 12.74 -1.30 7.67
N VAL A 110 13.04 -0.12 7.14
CA VAL A 110 12.73 0.29 5.76
C VAL A 110 13.25 -0.76 4.79
N ASP A 111 12.44 -1.10 3.81
CA ASP A 111 12.81 -2.02 2.73
C ASP A 111 13.55 -1.22 1.65
N GLY A 112 14.83 -1.53 1.44
CA GLY A 112 15.65 -0.87 0.42
C GLY A 112 15.21 -1.14 -1.02
N LYS A 113 14.27 -2.07 -1.24
CA LYS A 113 13.78 -2.49 -2.57
C LYS A 113 12.49 -1.78 -2.96
N LYS A 114 11.83 -1.14 -2.00
CA LYS A 114 10.55 -0.45 -2.16
C LYS A 114 10.78 1.06 -2.26
N PRO A 115 9.94 1.81 -2.99
CA PRO A 115 10.10 3.24 -3.10
C PRO A 115 9.88 3.91 -1.74
N ILE A 116 10.76 4.85 -1.40
CA ILE A 116 10.49 5.82 -0.33
C ILE A 116 9.67 6.94 -0.95
N PHE A 117 8.44 7.13 -0.46
CA PHE A 117 7.57 8.19 -0.96
C PHE A 117 7.94 9.54 -0.38
N TRP A 118 8.42 9.54 0.87
CA TRP A 118 8.86 10.75 1.54
C TRP A 118 9.86 10.45 2.65
N GLN A 119 10.79 11.36 2.85
CA GLN A 119 11.72 11.33 3.97
C GLN A 119 12.06 12.74 4.43
N GLY A 120 12.26 12.92 5.74
CA GLY A 120 12.62 14.21 6.28
C GLY A 120 12.51 14.30 7.79
N HIS A 121 12.91 15.45 8.31
CA HIS A 121 12.77 15.76 9.73
C HIS A 121 11.40 16.37 10.03
N LEU A 122 10.74 15.85 11.06
CA LEU A 122 9.50 16.39 11.62
C LEU A 122 9.63 16.49 13.13
N LEU A 123 8.89 17.42 13.73
CA LEU A 123 8.75 17.54 15.17
C LEU A 123 7.55 16.71 15.61
N LYS A 124 7.77 15.73 16.49
CA LYS A 124 6.68 14.95 17.10
C LYS A 124 6.38 15.48 18.50
N CYS A 125 5.11 15.73 18.80
CA CYS A 125 4.68 16.08 20.14
C CYS A 125 4.64 14.84 21.06
N SER A 126 4.99 15.01 22.33
CA SER A 126 4.90 13.96 23.34
C SER A 126 3.47 13.69 23.80
N LYS A 127 2.57 14.66 23.64
CA LYS A 127 1.16 14.58 24.06
C LYS A 127 0.22 14.68 22.85
N ALA A 128 -0.84 13.87 22.89
CA ALA A 128 -1.95 13.88 21.94
C ALA A 128 -2.68 15.24 21.85
N THR A 129 -2.57 16.06 22.90
CA THR A 129 -3.21 17.38 22.97
C THR A 129 -2.45 18.49 22.24
N GLY A 130 -1.26 18.25 21.71
CA GLY A 130 -0.42 19.30 21.09
C GLY A 130 0.30 20.23 22.08
N ARG A 131 -0.01 20.18 23.38
CA ARG A 131 0.61 21.00 24.46
C ARG A 131 1.80 20.31 25.16
N GLY A 132 2.56 19.50 24.43
CA GLY A 132 3.66 18.70 24.97
C GLY A 132 5.06 19.21 24.59
N PHE A 133 6.08 18.45 25.01
CA PHE A 133 7.43 18.59 24.49
C PHE A 133 7.49 18.12 23.03
N TRP A 134 8.23 18.82 22.20
CA TRP A 134 8.40 18.53 20.78
C TRP A 134 9.79 17.98 20.51
N LYS A 135 9.86 16.77 19.94
CA LYS A 135 11.13 16.14 19.57
C LYS A 135 11.30 16.13 18.06
N LYS A 136 12.44 16.63 17.58
CA LYS A 136 12.85 16.45 16.18
C LYS A 136 13.21 14.99 15.95
N GLN A 137 12.59 14.37 14.95
CA GLN A 137 12.77 12.98 14.58
C GLN A 137 12.87 12.87 13.06
N TYR A 138 13.63 11.89 12.60
CA TYR A 138 13.74 11.60 11.17
C TYR A 138 12.68 10.56 10.81
N MET A 139 11.84 10.86 9.83
CA MET A 139 10.72 10.01 9.45
C MET A 139 10.83 9.58 7.99
N ILE A 140 10.53 8.31 7.72
CA ILE A 140 10.48 7.71 6.39
C ILE A 140 9.07 7.22 6.14
N PHE A 141 8.43 7.69 5.08
CA PHE A 141 7.16 7.16 4.60
C PHE A 141 7.38 6.23 3.41
N GLN A 142 7.11 4.95 3.60
CA GLN A 142 7.22 3.91 2.60
C GLN A 142 6.01 2.97 2.72
N ASN A 143 5.39 2.64 1.58
CA ASN A 143 4.28 1.68 1.46
C ASN A 143 3.36 1.60 2.71
N GLN A 144 2.54 2.63 2.94
CA GLN A 144 1.58 2.65 4.06
C GLN A 144 2.16 2.64 5.48
N THR A 145 3.46 2.86 5.67
CA THR A 145 4.04 2.93 7.02
C THR A 145 4.94 4.13 7.15
N LEU A 146 4.73 4.90 8.21
CA LEU A 146 5.59 5.98 8.62
C LEU A 146 6.55 5.44 9.70
N MET A 147 7.80 5.23 9.31
CA MET A 147 8.88 4.76 10.18
C MET A 147 9.53 5.95 10.86
N ILE A 148 9.76 5.86 12.17
CA ILE A 148 10.25 6.97 12.99
C ILE A 148 11.60 6.61 13.61
N TYR A 149 12.63 7.32 13.21
CA TYR A 149 13.99 7.25 13.72
C TYR A 149 14.26 8.41 14.68
N GLN A 150 15.16 8.21 15.64
CA GLN A 150 15.56 9.29 16.54
C GLN A 150 16.42 10.31 15.79
N LYS A 151 17.27 9.83 14.87
CA LYS A 151 18.15 10.65 14.03
C LYS A 151 18.30 10.05 12.63
N GLN A 152 18.71 10.87 11.66
CA GLN A 152 18.95 10.43 10.29
C GLN A 152 20.06 9.36 10.19
N GLU A 153 21.09 9.44 11.05
CA GLU A 153 22.21 8.49 11.02
C GLU A 153 21.78 7.06 11.37
N GLU A 154 20.69 6.88 12.11
CA GLU A 154 20.16 5.55 12.40
C GLU A 154 19.61 4.88 11.14
N PHE A 155 18.92 5.66 10.30
CA PHE A 155 18.42 5.20 9.01
C PHE A 155 19.58 4.90 8.05
N THR A 156 20.55 5.81 7.90
CA THR A 156 21.67 5.61 6.98
C THR A 156 22.57 4.44 7.37
N LYS A 157 22.69 4.15 8.68
CA LYS A 157 23.39 2.95 9.19
C LYS A 157 22.53 1.67 9.15
N GLY A 158 21.32 1.72 8.58
CA GLY A 158 20.44 0.56 8.42
C GLY A 158 19.90 -0.01 9.73
N LYS A 159 19.80 0.81 10.79
CA LYS A 159 19.23 0.41 12.09
C LYS A 159 17.71 0.24 12.00
N LYS A 160 17.13 -0.40 13.02
CA LYS A 160 15.68 -0.46 13.20
C LYS A 160 15.15 0.91 13.59
N ALA A 161 13.97 1.26 13.09
CA ALA A 161 13.23 2.44 13.53
C ALA A 161 12.84 2.29 15.00
N SER A 162 12.72 3.42 15.70
CA SER A 162 12.30 3.44 17.10
C SER A 162 10.79 3.18 17.26
N LYS A 163 9.99 3.61 16.29
CA LYS A 163 8.55 3.42 16.21
C LYS A 163 8.11 3.35 14.75
N TYR A 164 6.92 2.83 14.52
CA TYR A 164 6.24 2.97 13.24
C TYR A 164 4.78 3.36 13.47
N ILE A 165 4.17 3.95 12.45
CA ILE A 165 2.72 4.20 12.38
C ILE A 165 2.22 3.57 11.09
N ALA A 166 1.22 2.70 11.18
CA ALA A 166 0.54 2.17 10.02
C ALA A 166 -0.39 3.25 9.45
N MET A 167 -0.06 3.79 8.29
CA MET A 167 -0.78 4.86 7.60
C MET A 167 -1.93 4.31 6.74
N GLY A 168 -2.46 3.14 7.09
CA GLY A 168 -3.43 2.41 6.27
C GLY A 168 -4.75 3.16 6.11
N ALA A 169 -5.37 3.57 7.20
CA ALA A 169 -6.63 4.34 7.20
C ALA A 169 -6.46 5.77 7.73
N ILE A 170 -5.21 6.19 7.96
CA ILE A 170 -4.92 7.49 8.58
C ILE A 170 -5.18 8.60 7.58
N ILE A 171 -5.98 9.59 8.01
CA ILE A 171 -6.22 10.83 7.28
C ILE A 171 -5.56 11.97 8.07
N PRO A 172 -4.71 12.81 7.45
CA PRO A 172 -4.16 13.98 8.12
C PRO A 172 -5.28 14.98 8.45
N GLN A 173 -5.37 15.39 9.71
CA GLN A 173 -6.32 16.40 10.17
C GLN A 173 -5.60 17.70 10.48
N LEU A 174 -6.03 18.78 9.83
CA LEU A 174 -5.42 20.10 9.95
C LEU A 174 -6.17 20.99 10.95
N ASP A 175 -7.46 20.72 11.14
CA ASP A 175 -8.42 21.44 11.97
C ASP A 175 -8.62 20.81 13.36
N HIS A 176 -8.02 19.65 13.61
CA HIS A 176 -8.11 18.95 14.89
C HIS A 176 -7.71 19.86 16.07
N HIS A 177 -8.42 19.78 17.19
CA HIS A 177 -8.21 20.64 18.37
C HIS A 177 -6.74 20.68 18.83
N ALA A 178 -6.04 19.55 18.77
CA ALA A 178 -4.62 19.47 19.10
C ALA A 178 -3.73 20.39 18.22
N CYS A 179 -4.08 20.61 16.95
CA CYS A 179 -3.38 21.54 16.06
C CYS A 179 -3.60 22.99 16.50
N GLN A 180 -4.82 23.35 16.90
CA GLN A 180 -5.18 24.70 17.34
C GLN A 180 -4.48 25.08 18.65
N THR A 181 -4.30 24.11 19.55
CA THR A 181 -3.66 24.34 20.85
C THR A 181 -2.14 24.15 20.86
N ALA A 182 -1.56 23.74 19.74
CA ALA A 182 -0.12 23.50 19.63
C ALA A 182 0.66 24.82 19.65
N SER A 183 1.83 24.82 20.28
CA SER A 183 2.74 25.97 20.28
C SER A 183 3.59 26.10 19.01
N LYS A 184 3.42 25.17 18.05
CA LYS A 184 4.16 25.14 16.77
C LYS A 184 3.26 25.60 15.63
N LYS A 185 3.88 26.08 14.55
CA LYS A 185 3.21 26.31 13.26
C LYS A 185 3.28 25.03 12.42
N PHE A 186 2.46 24.95 11.37
CA PHE A 186 2.45 23.83 10.41
C PHE A 186 2.24 22.47 11.08
N VAL A 187 1.18 22.40 11.90
CA VAL A 187 0.85 21.23 12.72
C VAL A 187 -0.24 20.43 12.02
N LEU A 188 -0.15 19.12 12.12
CA LEU A 188 -1.21 18.21 11.75
C LEU A 188 -1.34 17.12 12.81
N ALA A 189 -2.55 16.57 12.91
CA ALA A 189 -2.86 15.44 13.77
C ALA A 189 -3.21 14.21 12.91
N PHE A 190 -2.90 13.05 13.46
CA PHE A 190 -3.32 11.76 12.94
C PHE A 190 -4.10 11.02 14.00
N ASP A 191 -5.31 10.60 13.67
CA ASP A 191 -6.01 9.57 14.42
C ASP A 191 -5.43 8.22 14.05
N ILE A 192 -4.70 7.62 14.98
CA ILE A 192 -4.13 6.28 14.84
C ILE A 192 -5.20 5.30 15.30
N PRO A 193 -5.77 4.48 14.40
CA PRO A 193 -6.75 3.48 14.77
C PRO A 193 -6.15 2.44 15.72
N ALA A 194 -6.98 1.88 16.59
CA ALA A 194 -6.59 0.80 17.49
C ALA A 194 -6.14 -0.42 16.66
N GLY A 195 -4.96 -0.94 16.98
CA GLY A 195 -4.47 -2.22 16.47
C GLY A 195 -4.78 -3.35 17.45
N GLN A 196 -4.38 -4.57 17.11
CA GLN A 196 -4.46 -5.70 18.03
C GLN A 196 -3.61 -5.39 19.28
N GLY A 197 -4.27 -5.21 20.42
CA GLY A 197 -3.61 -4.89 21.70
C GLY A 197 -3.12 -3.44 21.86
N THR A 198 -3.45 -2.52 20.94
CA THR A 198 -3.07 -1.10 21.06
C THR A 198 -4.30 -0.20 21.11
N LYS A 199 -4.27 0.82 21.98
CA LYS A 199 -5.36 1.81 22.07
C LYS A 199 -5.29 2.77 20.88
N THR A 200 -6.46 3.24 20.47
CA THR A 200 -6.59 4.43 19.61
C THR A 200 -5.81 5.58 20.22
N GLY A 201 -5.11 6.35 19.38
CA GLY A 201 -4.27 7.44 19.85
C GLY A 201 -4.11 8.53 18.82
N ILE A 202 -3.84 9.74 19.29
CA ILE A 202 -3.60 10.88 18.41
C ILE A 202 -2.08 11.10 18.33
N CYS A 203 -1.55 11.14 17.12
CA CYS A 203 -0.18 11.56 16.87
C CYS A 203 -0.18 12.97 16.29
N VAL A 204 0.43 13.90 17.03
CA VAL A 204 0.57 15.29 16.61
C VAL A 204 2.00 15.52 16.14
N ILE A 205 2.14 16.02 14.93
CA ILE A 205 3.43 16.34 14.32
C ILE A 205 3.40 17.74 13.70
N ALA A 206 4.57 18.36 13.63
CA ALA A 206 4.76 19.67 13.06
C ALA A 206 5.97 19.66 12.13
N ALA A 207 5.91 20.43 11.06
CA ALA A 207 7.07 20.71 10.22
C ALA A 207 7.79 21.98 10.71
N GLU A 208 9.09 22.06 10.47
CA GLU A 208 9.87 23.28 10.79
C GLU A 208 9.61 24.41 9.79
N SER A 209 9.14 24.08 8.57
CA SER A 209 8.82 25.04 7.53
C SER A 209 7.57 24.66 6.75
N GLU A 210 6.96 25.65 6.12
CA GLU A 210 5.79 25.46 5.27
C GLU A 210 6.07 24.53 4.07
N ALA A 211 7.26 24.63 3.48
CA ALA A 211 7.66 23.79 2.35
C ALA A 211 7.70 22.31 2.75
N VAL A 212 8.29 21.99 3.91
CA VAL A 212 8.34 20.62 4.44
C VAL A 212 6.93 20.14 4.77
N PHE A 213 6.11 21.00 5.37
CA PHE A 213 4.71 20.69 5.68
C PHE A 213 3.90 20.34 4.43
N ARG A 214 3.90 21.23 3.42
CA ARG A 214 3.18 21.03 2.16
C ARG A 214 3.67 19.78 1.43
N SER A 215 4.98 19.53 1.42
CA SER A 215 5.56 18.32 0.84
C SER A 215 5.02 17.05 1.51
N PHE A 216 5.04 17.01 2.85
CA PHE A 216 4.61 15.85 3.62
C PHE A 216 3.09 15.62 3.60
N VAL A 217 2.29 16.69 3.72
CA VAL A 217 0.83 16.58 3.61
C VAL A 217 0.42 16.18 2.19
N GLY A 218 1.06 16.78 1.18
CA GLY A 218 0.78 16.51 -0.23
C GLY A 218 1.03 15.05 -0.59
N ILE A 219 2.17 14.48 -0.19
CA ILE A 219 2.49 13.07 -0.49
C ILE A 219 1.56 12.09 0.24
N ILE A 220 1.21 12.36 1.51
CA ILE A 220 0.27 11.51 2.26
C ILE A 220 -1.12 11.54 1.62
N THR A 221 -1.62 12.73 1.29
CA THR A 221 -2.94 12.91 0.67
C THR A 221 -3.00 12.21 -0.69
N LYS A 222 -1.97 12.40 -1.52
CA LYS A 222 -1.84 11.76 -2.82
C LYS A 222 -1.77 10.23 -2.69
N PHE A 223 -1.01 9.74 -1.72
CA PHE A 223 -0.91 8.31 -1.44
C PHE A 223 -2.24 7.69 -1.01
N ILE A 224 -2.97 8.34 -0.10
CA ILE A 224 -4.30 7.89 0.36
C ILE A 224 -5.27 7.78 -0.83
N PHE A 225 -5.27 8.78 -1.72
CA PHE A 225 -6.10 8.77 -2.93
C PHE A 225 -5.78 7.55 -3.81
N PHE A 226 -4.51 7.36 -4.20
CA PHE A 226 -4.15 6.22 -5.05
C PHE A 226 -4.35 4.87 -4.38
N LYS A 227 -4.21 4.78 -3.05
CA LYS A 227 -4.58 3.58 -2.30
C LYS A 227 -6.06 3.26 -2.50
N LYS A 228 -6.95 4.24 -2.35
CA LYS A 228 -8.40 4.04 -2.56
C LYS A 228 -8.68 3.58 -3.98
N CYS A 229 -8.07 4.20 -4.99
CA CYS A 229 -8.19 3.76 -6.39
C CYS A 229 -7.71 2.31 -6.58
N ALA A 230 -6.55 1.96 -6.02
CA ALA A 230 -6.00 0.61 -6.09
C ALA A 230 -6.90 -0.44 -5.41
N MET A 231 -7.48 -0.11 -4.26
CA MET A 231 -8.45 -0.98 -3.58
C MET A 231 -9.67 -1.25 -4.47
N VAL A 232 -10.24 -0.20 -5.07
CA VAL A 232 -11.40 -0.35 -5.97
C VAL A 232 -11.03 -1.22 -7.18
N LEU A 233 -9.89 -0.96 -7.82
CA LEU A 233 -9.44 -1.73 -8.98
C LEU A 233 -9.05 -3.18 -8.65
N ASN A 234 -8.60 -3.48 -7.43
CA ASN A 234 -8.38 -4.86 -6.99
C ASN A 234 -9.69 -5.65 -6.84
N ILE A 235 -10.80 -4.97 -6.48
CA ILE A 235 -12.09 -5.61 -6.22
C ILE A 235 -12.94 -5.69 -7.50
N LEU A 236 -12.83 -4.71 -8.39
CA LEU A 236 -13.68 -4.57 -9.57
C LEU A 236 -13.78 -5.83 -10.44
N PRO A 237 -12.68 -6.49 -10.87
CA PRO A 237 -12.76 -7.68 -11.73
C PRO A 237 -13.65 -8.79 -11.16
N SER A 238 -13.70 -8.88 -9.84
CA SER A 238 -14.44 -9.87 -9.07
C SER A 238 -15.92 -9.55 -8.97
N LEU A 239 -16.29 -8.28 -9.10
CA LEU A 239 -17.68 -7.85 -9.21
C LEU A 239 -18.28 -8.18 -10.58
N TYR A 240 -17.44 -8.31 -11.61
CA TYR A 240 -17.84 -8.61 -12.99
C TYR A 240 -17.89 -10.11 -13.31
N ARG A 241 -17.07 -10.96 -12.67
CA ARG A 241 -16.94 -12.41 -12.95
C ARG A 241 -18.04 -13.28 -12.32
N GLU A 242 -19.29 -13.07 -12.72
CA GLU A 242 -20.38 -14.05 -12.55
C GLU A 242 -21.05 -14.10 -11.15
N SER A 243 -22.36 -14.31 -11.14
CA SER A 243 -23.21 -14.63 -9.97
C SER A 243 -23.52 -13.54 -8.93
N PHE A 244 -22.56 -12.74 -8.45
CA PHE A 244 -22.82 -11.78 -7.37
C PHE A 244 -23.74 -10.63 -7.82
N ALA A 245 -23.41 -9.95 -8.92
CA ALA A 245 -24.25 -8.87 -9.44
C ALA A 245 -25.68 -9.31 -9.85
N LYS A 246 -25.90 -10.61 -10.11
CA LYS A 246 -27.20 -11.17 -10.52
C LYS A 246 -27.98 -11.88 -9.41
N LYS A 247 -27.33 -12.41 -8.37
CA LYS A 247 -28.01 -13.09 -7.26
C LYS A 247 -28.09 -12.23 -6.00
N GLU A 248 -27.05 -11.50 -5.64
CA GLU A 248 -27.00 -10.74 -4.39
C GLU A 248 -25.98 -9.61 -4.52
N GLY A 249 -26.45 -8.37 -4.58
CA GLY A 249 -25.56 -7.21 -4.70
C GLY A 249 -24.47 -7.20 -3.62
N LEU A 250 -23.36 -6.49 -3.91
CA LEU A 250 -22.26 -6.14 -2.98
C LEU A 250 -22.68 -5.84 -1.52
N PHE A 251 -23.93 -5.46 -1.31
CA PHE A 251 -24.59 -5.22 -0.04
C PHE A 251 -24.79 -6.46 0.85
N ARG A 252 -24.57 -7.71 0.41
CA ARG A 252 -24.71 -8.90 1.28
C ARG A 252 -23.40 -9.46 1.85
N ILE A 253 -22.25 -9.21 1.22
CA ILE A 253 -20.94 -9.26 1.92
C ILE A 253 -20.90 -8.17 3.02
N ALA A 254 -21.72 -7.12 2.88
CA ALA A 254 -22.00 -6.17 3.95
C ALA A 254 -22.91 -6.73 5.08
N GLY A 255 -23.38 -7.98 4.98
CA GLY A 255 -24.25 -8.63 5.97
C GLY A 255 -23.50 -9.38 7.07
N ASP A 256 -22.28 -9.84 6.83
CA ASP A 256 -21.44 -10.41 7.90
C ASP A 256 -20.57 -9.30 8.51
N ALA A 257 -21.13 -8.66 9.54
CA ALA A 257 -20.46 -7.61 10.30
C ALA A 257 -19.08 -8.04 10.83
N SER A 258 -18.85 -9.34 11.06
CA SER A 258 -17.57 -9.84 11.58
C SER A 258 -16.46 -9.76 10.52
N ARG A 259 -16.73 -10.17 9.27
CA ARG A 259 -15.80 -10.11 8.14
C ARG A 259 -15.50 -8.67 7.72
N ILE A 260 -16.52 -7.81 7.67
CA ILE A 260 -16.32 -6.38 7.39
C ILE A 260 -15.40 -5.75 8.43
N ASN A 261 -15.65 -6.05 9.72
CA ASN A 261 -14.83 -5.56 10.82
C ASN A 261 -13.39 -6.09 10.71
N GLU A 262 -13.20 -7.35 10.35
CA GLU A 262 -11.87 -7.93 10.08
C GLU A 262 -11.15 -7.18 8.94
N TYR A 263 -11.80 -6.94 7.81
CA TYR A 263 -11.19 -6.19 6.71
C TYR A 263 -10.90 -4.74 7.07
N GLN A 264 -11.81 -4.09 7.79
CA GLN A 264 -11.59 -2.74 8.29
C GLN A 264 -10.39 -2.71 9.23
N GLN A 265 -10.22 -3.72 10.09
CA GLN A 265 -9.04 -3.87 10.94
C GLN A 265 -7.77 -4.09 10.13
N HIS A 266 -7.78 -4.92 9.07
CA HIS A 266 -6.62 -5.10 8.19
C HIS A 266 -6.23 -3.80 7.50
N ILE A 267 -7.20 -3.08 6.93
CA ILE A 267 -6.98 -1.79 6.27
C ILE A 267 -6.43 -0.76 7.27
N ASN A 268 -7.00 -0.70 8.48
CA ASN A 268 -6.53 0.16 9.57
C ASN A 268 -5.08 -0.15 9.95
N ARG A 269 -4.70 -1.43 9.94
CA ARG A 269 -3.33 -1.90 10.17
C ARG A 269 -2.40 -1.72 8.97
N GLY A 270 -2.86 -1.12 7.87
CA GLY A 270 -2.07 -0.93 6.65
C GLY A 270 -1.77 -2.22 5.90
N VAL A 271 -2.58 -3.26 6.12
CA VAL A 271 -2.54 -4.53 5.38
C VAL A 271 -3.59 -4.47 4.27
N ILE A 272 -3.19 -4.82 3.05
CA ILE A 272 -4.14 -4.99 1.95
C ILE A 272 -4.70 -6.42 2.04
N PRO A 273 -6.03 -6.61 2.14
CA PRO A 273 -6.65 -7.94 2.17
C PRO A 273 -6.28 -8.80 0.96
N ASP A 274 -6.37 -10.12 1.11
CA ASP A 274 -6.32 -11.04 -0.03
C ASP A 274 -7.67 -11.14 -0.70
N PHE A 275 -7.92 -10.19 -1.60
CA PHE A 275 -9.17 -10.13 -2.35
C PHE A 275 -9.39 -11.41 -3.16
N ASP A 276 -8.36 -12.03 -3.74
CA ASP A 276 -8.51 -13.29 -4.47
C ASP A 276 -8.90 -14.46 -3.56
N ALA A 277 -8.29 -14.59 -2.39
CA ALA A 277 -8.70 -15.60 -1.42
C ALA A 277 -10.13 -15.37 -0.93
N LEU A 278 -10.51 -14.11 -0.73
CA LEU A 278 -11.83 -13.67 -0.27
C LEU A 278 -12.95 -14.02 -1.25
N ILE A 279 -12.66 -14.01 -2.55
CA ILE A 279 -13.62 -14.36 -3.60
C ILE A 279 -13.71 -15.88 -3.79
N ARG A 280 -12.63 -16.61 -3.52
CA ARG A 280 -12.58 -18.08 -3.60
C ARG A 280 -13.14 -18.78 -2.37
N ASP A 281 -13.32 -18.05 -1.27
CA ASP A 281 -13.95 -18.58 -0.08
C ASP A 281 -15.47 -18.68 -0.32
N ASP A 282 -15.90 -19.83 -0.82
CA ASP A 282 -17.30 -20.22 -1.14
C ASP A 282 -18.25 -20.19 0.08
N SER A 283 -17.84 -19.63 1.21
CA SER A 283 -18.65 -19.43 2.41
C SER A 283 -19.64 -18.25 2.29
N VAL A 284 -20.23 -18.07 1.11
CA VAL A 284 -21.48 -17.34 0.97
C VAL A 284 -22.56 -18.30 1.44
N HIS A 285 -23.10 -18.06 2.63
CA HIS A 285 -24.23 -18.82 3.16
C HIS A 285 -25.31 -18.93 2.10
N ILE A 286 -25.43 -20.12 1.50
CA ILE A 286 -26.58 -20.51 0.71
C ILE A 286 -27.74 -20.45 1.68
N PHE A 287 -28.59 -19.45 1.53
CA PHE A 287 -29.87 -19.41 2.23
C PHE A 287 -30.66 -20.62 1.73
N THR A 288 -30.62 -21.72 2.48
CA THR A 288 -31.55 -22.83 2.32
C THR A 288 -32.88 -22.33 2.89
N GLY A 289 -33.68 -21.71 2.03
CA GLY A 289 -35.01 -21.24 2.38
C GLY A 289 -35.82 -22.38 3.01
N LEU A 290 -36.42 -22.09 4.16
CA LEU A 290 -37.67 -22.70 4.62
C LEU A 290 -38.80 -22.30 3.68
#